data_AF-A0AB34THW1-F1
#
_entry.id   AF-A0AB34THW1-F1
#
_cell.length_a   1.000
_cell.length_b   1.000
_cell.length_c   1.000
_cell.angle_alpha   90.00
_cell.angle_beta   90.00
_cell.angle_gamma   90.00
#
_symmetry.space_group_name_H-M   'P 1'
#
loop_
_entity.id
_entity.type
_entity.pdbx_description
1 polymer ?
#
loop_
_entity_poly.entity_id
_entity_poly.type
_entity_poly.pdbx_seq_one_letter_code
_entity_poly.pdbx_strand_id
1 'polypeptide(L)'
;MKYRDLWKWMLACALAAVLPRAAAQQPPETHPSSAHQDIVMSWDRSAIPAEIVLWAPKTLLAYSAADPDAYGTAHLVCRSETDASEGRCPVVGWEEQAGSGGDVWLGATESRSGLRTAIRVAGGIHRPHSGQTCFSGYWSHQMFAPWSSRLERCGVHQSAGIGAQLSIPASELERLVAGKWSAQLTLEMPAQAGGPSLATYTFNLDFTITDHDAVAIYFPLFNHVTPHVGLNLRYDPIAKMIGGRNELDMCLYDGQGSQAAYLGVTVRDSSGRAPGGSGYSAWHVDGGNDDSQRLDYTVTLDHNGTPVPLRNGVEEQLHGIDSARLRLVLLPGMNQPVFCVPTPLTFETPRVPVAEKRNGRYDGALQVELRVPTATP
;
A
#
# COMPACT_ATOMS: atom_id res chain seq x y z
N MET A 1 -14.32 -40.36 46.90
CA MET A 1 -13.62 -39.94 45.67
C MET A 1 -12.80 -41.11 45.17
N LYS A 2 -13.02 -41.52 43.91
CA LYS A 2 -12.61 -42.82 43.37
C LYS A 2 -11.14 -42.80 42.94
N TYR A 3 -10.42 -43.88 43.24
CA TYR A 3 -9.02 -44.17 42.86
C TYR A 3 -8.66 -44.03 41.37
N ARG A 4 -9.65 -43.77 40.48
CA ARG A 4 -9.45 -43.54 39.04
C ARG A 4 -8.97 -42.14 38.69
N ASP A 5 -9.12 -41.15 39.57
CA ASP A 5 -8.70 -39.78 39.27
C ASP A 5 -7.23 -39.52 39.68
N LEU A 6 -6.72 -40.23 40.70
CA LEU A 6 -5.31 -40.14 41.12
C LEU A 6 -4.34 -40.67 40.06
N TRP A 7 -4.73 -41.68 39.29
CA TRP A 7 -3.85 -42.24 38.25
C TRP A 7 -3.75 -41.34 37.01
N LYS A 8 -4.81 -40.60 36.69
CA LYS A 8 -4.81 -39.61 35.60
C LYS A 8 -3.94 -38.40 35.92
N TRP A 9 -3.90 -37.98 37.18
CA TRP A 9 -3.01 -36.90 37.64
C TRP A 9 -1.54 -37.33 37.70
N MET A 10 -1.25 -38.57 38.12
CA MET A 10 0.14 -39.07 38.08
C MET A 10 0.69 -39.29 36.66
N LEU A 11 -0.14 -39.74 35.70
CA LEU A 11 0.30 -39.80 34.29
C LEU A 11 0.47 -38.42 33.66
N ALA A 12 -0.38 -37.44 34.02
CA ALA A 12 -0.23 -36.06 33.54
C ALA A 12 1.04 -35.38 34.10
N CYS A 13 1.39 -35.63 35.37
CA CYS A 13 2.65 -35.14 35.94
C CYS A 13 3.89 -35.87 35.42
N ALA A 14 3.78 -37.16 35.08
CA ALA A 14 4.88 -37.92 34.47
C ALA A 14 5.15 -37.50 33.01
N LEU A 15 4.12 -37.13 32.24
CA LEU A 15 4.26 -36.60 30.88
C LEU A 15 4.73 -35.13 30.85
N ALA A 16 4.49 -34.35 31.91
CA ALA A 16 5.04 -32.99 32.03
C ALA A 16 6.53 -32.96 32.42
N ALA A 17 7.11 -34.09 32.86
CA ALA A 17 8.50 -34.18 33.30
C ALA A 17 9.49 -34.63 32.20
N VAL A 18 9.01 -34.89 30.98
CA VAL A 18 9.86 -35.25 29.83
C VAL A 18 9.55 -34.35 28.63
N LEU A 19 9.54 -33.04 28.86
CA LEU A 19 9.95 -32.14 27.80
C LEU A 19 11.48 -32.21 27.79
N PRO A 20 12.13 -32.74 26.74
CA PRO A 20 13.56 -32.55 26.63
C PRO A 20 13.75 -31.04 26.69
N ARG A 21 14.55 -30.57 27.65
CA ARG A 21 15.20 -29.27 27.50
C ARG A 21 15.77 -29.32 26.10
N ALA A 22 15.28 -28.48 25.19
CA ALA A 22 15.92 -28.29 23.91
C ALA A 22 17.30 -27.73 24.24
N ALA A 23 18.26 -28.63 24.48
CA ALA A 23 19.66 -28.30 24.60
C ALA A 23 19.96 -27.61 23.28
N ALA A 24 20.34 -26.34 23.34
CA ALA A 24 20.61 -25.56 22.16
C ALA A 24 21.65 -26.31 21.34
N GLN A 25 21.22 -26.83 20.19
CA GLN A 25 22.02 -27.72 19.36
C GLN A 25 23.05 -26.89 18.61
N GLN A 26 24.22 -27.48 18.40
CA GLN A 26 25.19 -26.94 17.47
C GLN A 26 24.50 -26.74 16.10
N PRO A 27 24.69 -25.59 15.44
CA PRO A 27 24.21 -25.41 14.08
C PRO A 27 24.74 -26.54 13.18
N PRO A 28 23.93 -27.08 12.27
CA PRO A 28 24.41 -28.08 11.32
C PRO A 28 25.46 -27.47 10.39
N GLU A 29 26.44 -28.27 9.96
CA GLU A 29 27.35 -27.89 8.87
C GLU A 29 26.51 -27.47 7.66
N THR A 30 26.73 -26.23 7.22
CA THR A 30 25.92 -25.59 6.18
C THR A 30 26.84 -24.83 5.26
N HIS A 31 26.90 -25.24 4.01
CA HIS A 31 27.62 -24.50 2.98
C HIS A 31 26.67 -23.53 2.28
N PRO A 32 27.15 -22.33 1.94
CA PRO A 32 26.31 -21.32 1.33
C PRO A 32 25.83 -21.75 -0.05
N SER A 33 24.55 -21.47 -0.30
CA SER A 33 23.92 -21.65 -1.60
C SER A 33 23.05 -20.44 -1.90
N SER A 34 23.11 -19.96 -3.13
CA SER A 34 22.18 -18.93 -3.60
C SER A 34 20.74 -19.39 -3.45
N ALA A 35 19.85 -18.48 -3.07
CA ALA A 35 18.44 -18.79 -2.88
C ALA A 35 17.55 -17.67 -3.41
N HIS A 36 16.34 -18.07 -3.79
CA HIS A 36 15.31 -17.20 -4.31
C HIS A 36 14.02 -17.41 -3.53
N GLN A 37 13.34 -16.32 -3.19
CA GLN A 37 12.06 -16.35 -2.48
C GLN A 37 11.08 -15.35 -3.08
N ASP A 38 9.89 -15.83 -3.41
CA ASP A 38 8.76 -14.99 -3.80
C ASP A 38 7.85 -14.78 -2.59
N ILE A 39 7.60 -13.52 -2.24
CA ILE A 39 6.75 -13.12 -1.13
C ILE A 39 5.56 -12.37 -1.72
N VAL A 40 4.48 -13.13 -1.91
CA VAL A 40 3.22 -12.65 -2.47
C VAL A 40 2.23 -12.49 -1.34
N MET A 41 1.75 -11.26 -1.12
CA MET A 41 0.85 -10.94 -0.01
C MET A 41 -0.26 -9.99 -0.45
N SER A 42 -1.39 -10.04 0.24
CA SER A 42 -2.51 -9.13 0.05
C SER A 42 -3.05 -8.66 1.40
N TRP A 43 -3.36 -7.37 1.52
CA TRP A 43 -4.02 -6.81 2.70
C TRP A 43 -4.82 -5.56 2.37
N ASP A 44 -5.75 -5.23 3.26
CA ASP A 44 -6.41 -3.93 3.28
C ASP A 44 -5.70 -3.01 4.28
N ARG A 45 -5.66 -1.71 4.02
CA ARG A 45 -5.01 -0.71 4.89
C ARG A 45 -5.65 -0.58 6.28
N SER A 46 -6.85 -1.11 6.49
CA SER A 46 -7.46 -1.29 7.83
C SER A 46 -6.84 -2.45 8.64
N ALA A 47 -6.10 -3.36 8.00
CA ALA A 47 -5.55 -4.58 8.58
C ALA A 47 -4.09 -4.82 8.16
N ILE A 48 -3.23 -3.81 8.36
CA ILE A 48 -1.82 -3.84 7.97
C ILE A 48 -1.06 -4.92 8.77
N PRO A 49 -0.23 -5.76 8.11
CA PRO A 49 0.63 -6.72 8.81
C PRO A 49 1.58 -6.04 9.80
N ALA A 50 1.82 -6.66 10.96
CA ALA A 50 2.76 -6.14 11.96
C ALA A 50 4.20 -6.07 11.43
N GLU A 51 4.58 -7.04 10.60
CA GLU A 51 5.80 -7.06 9.81
C GLU A 51 5.67 -8.10 8.68
N ILE A 52 6.57 -8.02 7.70
CA ILE A 52 6.80 -9.08 6.71
C ILE A 52 8.19 -9.64 6.96
N VAL A 53 8.27 -10.88 7.42
CA VAL A 53 9.54 -11.56 7.73
C VAL A 53 10.11 -12.15 6.44
N LEU A 54 11.31 -11.71 6.04
CA LEU A 54 12.08 -12.28 4.93
C LEU A 54 12.92 -13.46 5.42
N TRP A 55 13.60 -13.26 6.56
CA TRP A 55 14.29 -14.32 7.29
C TRP A 55 13.94 -14.25 8.75
N ALA A 56 13.48 -15.37 9.29
CA ALA A 56 13.23 -15.51 10.72
C ALA A 56 14.55 -15.39 11.52
N PRO A 57 14.49 -15.03 12.81
CA PRO A 57 15.67 -14.96 13.67
C PRO A 57 16.57 -16.18 13.58
N LYS A 58 17.86 -15.95 13.32
CA LYS A 58 18.91 -16.99 13.20
C LYS A 58 18.67 -17.99 12.07
N THR A 59 18.09 -17.55 10.95
CA THR A 59 18.06 -18.33 9.71
C THR A 59 19.50 -18.60 9.27
N LEU A 60 19.93 -19.86 9.32
CA LEU A 60 21.32 -20.23 9.08
C LEU A 60 21.65 -20.18 7.58
N LEU A 61 22.68 -19.40 7.22
CA LEU A 61 23.11 -19.23 5.82
C LEU A 61 24.39 -20.01 5.52
N ALA A 62 25.32 -20.05 6.48
CA ALA A 62 26.53 -20.87 6.42
C ALA A 62 27.08 -21.14 7.82
N TYR A 63 27.72 -22.29 8.01
CA TYR A 63 28.40 -22.70 9.23
C TYR A 63 29.41 -23.81 8.98
N SER A 64 30.62 -23.67 9.53
CA SER A 64 31.56 -24.77 9.63
C SER A 64 32.34 -24.75 10.94
N ALA A 65 32.14 -25.76 11.77
CA ALA A 65 32.89 -25.93 13.01
C ALA A 65 34.30 -26.49 12.77
N ALA A 66 34.47 -27.27 11.70
CA ALA A 66 35.76 -27.85 11.33
C ALA A 66 36.71 -26.81 10.71
N ASP A 67 36.16 -25.84 9.97
CA ASP A 67 36.89 -24.72 9.40
C ASP A 67 36.20 -23.38 9.72
N PRO A 68 36.35 -22.86 10.95
CA PRO A 68 35.70 -21.62 11.37
C PRO A 68 36.12 -20.39 10.56
N ASP A 69 37.30 -20.41 9.95
CA ASP A 69 37.82 -19.29 9.15
C ASP A 69 37.07 -19.17 7.81
N ALA A 70 36.45 -20.25 7.30
CA ALA A 70 35.71 -20.24 6.05
C ALA A 70 34.54 -19.24 6.06
N TYR A 71 33.83 -19.13 7.20
CA TYR A 71 32.59 -18.33 7.31
C TYR A 71 32.55 -17.40 8.53
N GLY A 72 33.61 -17.38 9.35
CA GLY A 72 33.64 -16.62 10.60
C GLY A 72 33.46 -15.11 10.44
N THR A 73 33.79 -14.56 9.27
CA THR A 73 33.62 -13.14 8.90
C THR A 73 32.64 -12.93 7.75
N ALA A 74 31.90 -13.98 7.35
CA ALA A 74 30.89 -13.88 6.29
C ALA A 74 29.85 -12.83 6.66
N HIS A 75 29.37 -12.09 5.67
CA HIS A 75 28.46 -10.95 5.86
C HIS A 75 27.62 -10.76 4.61
N LEU A 76 26.61 -9.88 4.69
CA LEU A 76 25.68 -9.58 3.60
C LEU A 76 25.89 -8.14 3.13
N VAL A 77 26.08 -7.96 1.84
CA VAL A 77 26.25 -6.66 1.19
C VAL A 77 25.21 -6.47 0.09
N CYS A 78 24.96 -5.21 -0.28
CA CYS A 78 24.15 -4.88 -1.44
C CYS A 78 25.06 -4.76 -2.68
N ARG A 79 24.44 -4.62 -3.86
CA ARG A 79 25.17 -4.32 -5.11
C ARG A 79 25.44 -2.83 -5.29
N SER A 80 24.74 -1.97 -4.54
CA SER A 80 24.88 -0.52 -4.61
C SER A 80 24.72 0.13 -3.24
N GLU A 81 25.53 1.15 -2.96
CA GLU A 81 25.41 2.01 -1.78
C GLU A 81 24.48 3.21 -2.04
N THR A 82 24.08 3.45 -3.29
CA THR A 82 23.32 4.65 -3.69
C THR A 82 21.98 4.33 -4.32
N ASP A 83 21.88 3.23 -5.07
CA ASP A 83 20.66 2.80 -5.75
C ASP A 83 19.88 1.80 -4.90
N ALA A 84 18.60 2.10 -4.64
CA ALA A 84 17.70 1.25 -3.88
C ALA A 84 16.87 0.29 -4.75
N SER A 85 17.01 0.33 -6.08
CA SER A 85 16.22 -0.49 -7.01
C SER A 85 16.25 -2.00 -6.68
N GLU A 86 17.43 -2.52 -6.32
CA GLU A 86 17.64 -3.91 -5.86
C GLU A 86 18.05 -4.02 -4.38
N GLY A 87 17.90 -2.94 -3.62
CA GLY A 87 18.42 -2.82 -2.25
C GLY A 87 19.69 -1.96 -2.17
N ARG A 88 19.69 -1.04 -1.20
CA ARG A 88 20.77 -0.09 -0.93
C ARG A 88 21.31 -0.27 0.48
N CYS A 89 22.57 -0.64 0.56
CA CYS A 89 23.37 -0.79 1.77
C CYS A 89 24.86 -0.86 1.37
N PRO A 90 25.82 -0.91 2.32
CA PRO A 90 27.23 -1.05 1.98
C PRO A 90 27.53 -2.20 1.02
N VAL A 91 28.45 -1.98 0.08
CA VAL A 91 28.86 -2.97 -0.95
C VAL A 91 30.10 -3.77 -0.54
N VAL A 92 30.77 -3.33 0.52
CA VAL A 92 31.90 -4.03 1.16
C VAL A 92 31.62 -4.08 2.65
N GLY A 93 31.91 -5.20 3.31
CA GLY A 93 31.75 -5.30 4.77
C GLY A 93 32.89 -4.72 5.56
N TRP A 94 32.57 -4.10 6.70
CA TRP A 94 33.53 -3.40 7.57
C TRP A 94 33.51 -4.03 8.98
N GLU A 95 34.54 -3.77 9.79
CA GLU A 95 34.61 -4.25 11.19
C GLU A 95 33.67 -3.47 12.12
N GLU A 96 32.38 -3.49 11.82
CA GLU A 96 31.36 -2.82 12.60
C GLU A 96 31.17 -3.49 13.96
N GLN A 97 31.04 -2.67 15.01
CA GLN A 97 30.76 -3.18 16.35
C GLN A 97 29.35 -3.75 16.45
N ALA A 98 29.15 -4.63 17.42
CA ALA A 98 27.82 -5.14 17.75
C ALA A 98 26.86 -4.00 18.07
N GLY A 99 25.61 -4.13 17.62
CA GLY A 99 24.60 -3.08 17.74
C GLY A 99 23.18 -3.62 17.59
N SER A 100 22.27 -2.78 17.09
CA SER A 100 20.86 -3.12 16.90
C SER A 100 20.54 -3.67 15.51
N GLY A 101 21.54 -4.13 14.75
CA GLY A 101 21.38 -4.50 13.33
C GLY A 101 21.63 -3.31 12.41
N GLY A 102 21.08 -3.37 11.20
CA GLY A 102 21.18 -2.36 10.17
C GLY A 102 19.95 -2.33 9.26
N ASP A 103 19.88 -1.29 8.44
CA ASP A 103 18.78 -1.04 7.52
C ASP A 103 19.25 -1.19 6.07
N VAL A 104 18.49 -1.95 5.28
CA VAL A 104 18.63 -2.02 3.82
C VAL A 104 17.44 -1.28 3.20
N TRP A 105 17.71 -0.27 2.38
CA TRP A 105 16.67 0.50 1.72
C TRP A 105 16.28 -0.13 0.39
N LEU A 106 15.02 -0.45 0.20
CA LEU A 106 14.50 -1.15 -0.97
C LEU A 106 13.47 -0.29 -1.71
N GLY A 107 13.66 -0.11 -3.00
CA GLY A 107 12.72 0.60 -3.87
C GLY A 107 11.54 -0.27 -4.24
N ALA A 108 10.35 0.13 -3.82
CA ALA A 108 9.08 -0.44 -4.24
C ALA A 108 8.40 0.47 -5.28
N THR A 109 7.76 -0.14 -6.28
CA THR A 109 7.05 0.58 -7.35
C THR A 109 5.62 0.09 -7.46
N GLU A 110 4.66 1.00 -7.45
CA GLU A 110 3.27 0.69 -7.76
C GLU A 110 3.10 0.55 -9.27
N SER A 111 2.56 -0.59 -9.69
CA SER A 111 2.53 -1.08 -11.07
C SER A 111 1.85 -0.14 -12.07
N ARG A 112 0.82 0.59 -11.64
CA ARG A 112 -0.06 1.33 -12.54
C ARG A 112 0.28 2.80 -12.63
N SER A 113 0.48 3.43 -11.49
CA SER A 113 0.86 4.82 -11.36
C SER A 113 2.35 5.06 -11.56
N GLY A 114 3.18 4.02 -11.42
CA GLY A 114 4.64 4.15 -11.38
C GLY A 114 5.14 4.87 -10.14
N LEU A 115 4.30 5.04 -9.10
CA LEU A 115 4.70 5.64 -7.84
C LEU A 115 5.85 4.82 -7.22
N ARG A 116 6.94 5.50 -6.89
CA ARG A 116 8.11 4.88 -6.27
C ARG A 116 8.23 5.31 -4.82
N THR A 117 8.49 4.36 -3.94
CA THR A 117 8.82 4.64 -2.53
C THR A 117 9.95 3.73 -2.09
N ALA A 118 10.87 4.25 -1.27
CA ALA A 118 11.87 3.42 -0.61
C ALA A 118 11.30 2.96 0.74
N ILE A 119 11.23 1.65 0.93
CA ILE A 119 10.88 0.98 2.19
C ILE A 119 12.14 0.46 2.87
N ARG A 120 12.08 0.35 4.20
CA ARG A 120 13.17 -0.15 5.02
C ARG A 120 13.01 -1.64 5.28
N VAL A 121 14.03 -2.42 4.96
CA VAL A 121 14.21 -3.80 5.41
C VAL A 121 15.17 -3.75 6.60
N ALA A 122 14.67 -4.04 7.79
CA ALA A 122 15.43 -3.97 9.02
C ALA A 122 15.88 -5.37 9.44
N GLY A 123 17.07 -5.46 10.02
CA GLY A 123 17.56 -6.71 10.59
C GLY A 123 19.06 -6.77 10.65
N GLY A 124 19.62 -7.97 10.60
CA GLY A 124 21.04 -8.15 10.81
C GLY A 124 21.46 -9.59 10.78
N ILE A 125 22.71 -9.80 11.18
CA ILE A 125 23.31 -11.12 11.26
C ILE A 125 23.58 -11.51 12.71
N HIS A 126 23.53 -12.81 12.96
CA HIS A 126 23.88 -13.48 14.19
C HIS A 126 25.08 -14.39 13.92
N ARG A 127 26.02 -14.42 14.86
CA ARG A 127 27.24 -15.22 14.73
C ARG A 127 27.12 -16.53 15.50
N PRO A 128 27.01 -17.69 14.82
CA PRO A 128 27.27 -18.97 15.45
C PRO A 128 28.78 -19.16 15.64
N HIS A 129 29.19 -19.72 16.77
CA HIS A 129 30.58 -19.97 17.16
C HIS A 129 30.97 -21.44 16.96
N SER A 130 32.27 -21.70 16.90
CA SER A 130 32.84 -23.05 16.81
C SER A 130 32.69 -23.88 18.10
N GLY A 131 32.28 -23.26 19.22
CA GLY A 131 32.10 -23.95 20.49
C GLY A 131 31.30 -23.14 21.51
N GLN A 132 31.11 -23.72 22.70
CA GLN A 132 30.15 -23.23 23.70
C GLN A 132 30.75 -22.40 24.85
N THR A 133 32.07 -22.14 24.86
CA THR A 133 32.77 -21.52 26.01
C THR A 133 32.10 -20.24 26.52
N CYS A 134 31.59 -19.40 25.63
CA CYS A 134 30.91 -18.17 26.00
C CYS A 134 29.41 -18.19 25.77
N PHE A 135 28.94 -19.06 24.88
CA PHE A 135 27.54 -19.11 24.47
C PHE A 135 27.09 -20.57 24.50
N SER A 136 26.32 -20.95 25.52
CA SER A 136 25.87 -22.33 25.71
C SER A 136 25.04 -22.86 24.54
N GLY A 137 24.52 -21.98 23.69
CA GLY A 137 23.80 -22.34 22.46
C GLY A 137 24.55 -22.07 21.17
N TYR A 138 25.87 -21.91 21.20
CA TYR A 138 26.75 -21.56 20.06
C TYR A 138 26.50 -20.19 19.44
N TRP A 139 25.33 -19.57 19.59
CA TRP A 139 25.03 -18.26 19.02
C TRP A 139 25.44 -17.13 19.95
N SER A 140 26.16 -16.14 19.41
CA SER A 140 26.33 -14.84 20.05
C SER A 140 24.96 -14.25 20.41
N HIS A 141 24.90 -13.54 21.54
CA HIS A 141 23.70 -12.81 21.96
C HIS A 141 23.55 -11.48 21.22
N GLN A 142 24.60 -11.06 20.51
CA GLN A 142 24.64 -9.80 19.79
C GLN A 142 24.15 -9.97 18.36
N MET A 143 23.46 -8.95 17.88
CA MET A 143 23.16 -8.78 16.47
C MET A 143 24.13 -7.76 15.88
N PHE A 144 24.56 -8.01 14.65
CA PHE A 144 25.38 -7.10 13.87
C PHE A 144 24.60 -6.61 12.67
N ALA A 145 24.98 -5.44 12.13
CA ALA A 145 24.49 -5.01 10.84
C ALA A 145 24.78 -6.08 9.77
N PRO A 146 23.94 -6.19 8.71
CA PRO A 146 24.12 -7.21 7.67
C PRO A 146 25.54 -7.26 7.09
N TRP A 147 26.16 -6.10 6.88
CA TRP A 147 27.49 -5.94 6.28
C TRP A 147 28.66 -6.02 7.28
N SER A 148 28.43 -6.37 8.55
CA SER A 148 29.54 -6.49 9.51
C SER A 148 30.43 -7.69 9.18
N SER A 149 31.67 -7.44 8.78
CA SER A 149 32.69 -8.47 8.52
C SER A 149 33.50 -8.83 9.79
N ARG A 150 33.06 -8.37 10.96
CA ARG A 150 33.76 -8.56 12.23
C ARG A 150 33.85 -10.03 12.62
N LEU A 151 35.07 -10.49 12.90
CA LEU A 151 35.32 -11.77 13.54
C LEU A 151 35.05 -11.66 15.05
N GLU A 152 34.17 -12.50 15.58
CA GLU A 152 33.99 -12.61 17.02
C GLU A 152 34.91 -13.69 17.58
N ARG A 153 35.73 -13.35 18.57
CA ARG A 153 36.55 -14.32 19.31
C ARG A 153 36.04 -14.44 20.74
N CYS A 154 35.92 -15.66 21.24
CA CYS A 154 35.53 -15.92 22.60
C CYS A 154 36.27 -17.10 23.22
N GLY A 155 37.26 -16.78 24.05
CA GLY A 155 38.23 -17.76 24.56
C GLY A 155 39.00 -18.40 23.41
N VAL A 156 38.95 -19.72 23.33
CA VAL A 156 39.57 -20.51 22.25
C VAL A 156 38.68 -20.67 21.01
N HIS A 157 37.43 -20.19 21.05
CA HIS A 157 36.50 -20.28 19.95
C HIS A 157 36.35 -18.95 19.22
N GLN A 158 35.82 -19.00 18.01
CA GLN A 158 35.49 -17.84 17.22
C GLN A 158 34.16 -18.05 16.50
N SER A 159 33.62 -16.99 15.89
CA SER A 159 32.54 -17.12 14.92
C SER A 159 32.96 -18.06 13.81
N ALA A 160 32.04 -18.93 13.42
CA ALA A 160 32.27 -20.05 12.52
C ALA A 160 31.20 -20.10 11.41
N GLY A 161 30.39 -19.05 11.30
CA GLY A 161 29.27 -18.98 10.38
C GLY A 161 28.51 -17.68 10.44
N ILE A 162 27.35 -17.70 9.81
CA ILE A 162 26.42 -16.59 9.69
C ILE A 162 24.98 -17.13 9.71
N GLY A 163 24.19 -16.60 10.65
CA GLY A 163 22.74 -16.63 10.55
C GLY A 163 22.23 -15.21 10.31
N ALA A 164 21.07 -15.08 9.69
CA ALA A 164 20.47 -13.80 9.39
C ALA A 164 19.05 -13.68 9.96
N GLN A 165 18.60 -12.45 10.07
CA GLN A 165 17.20 -12.10 10.28
C GLN A 165 16.90 -10.81 9.54
N LEU A 166 15.79 -10.76 8.81
CA LEU A 166 15.37 -9.57 8.05
C LEU A 166 13.85 -9.50 8.03
N SER A 167 13.30 -8.31 8.28
CA SER A 167 11.87 -8.05 8.15
C SER A 167 11.58 -6.62 7.66
N ILE A 168 10.40 -6.42 7.07
CA ILE A 168 9.86 -5.10 6.73
C ILE A 168 8.87 -4.73 7.85
N PRO A 169 9.12 -3.67 8.63
CA PRO A 169 8.27 -3.31 9.76
C PRO A 169 6.97 -2.65 9.29
N ALA A 170 5.90 -2.75 10.10
CA ALA A 170 4.59 -2.13 9.82
C ALA A 170 4.66 -0.66 9.41
N SER A 171 5.54 0.13 10.03
CA SER A 171 5.71 1.55 9.72
C SER A 171 6.08 1.84 8.27
N GLU A 172 6.73 0.89 7.58
CA GLU A 172 7.02 1.01 6.16
C GLU A 172 5.85 0.54 5.30
N LEU A 173 5.12 -0.48 5.74
CA LEU A 173 3.94 -1.00 5.05
C LEU A 173 2.80 0.02 5.04
N GLU A 174 2.64 0.80 6.11
CA GLU A 174 1.68 1.92 6.21
C GLU A 174 1.88 3.01 5.14
N ARG A 175 3.10 3.13 4.61
CA ARG A 175 3.43 4.12 3.58
C ARG A 175 3.02 3.69 2.18
N LEU A 176 2.69 2.42 1.97
CA LEU A 176 2.26 1.88 0.68
C LEU A 176 0.75 2.08 0.51
N VAL A 177 0.35 2.94 -0.42
CA VAL A 177 -1.07 3.21 -0.73
C VAL A 177 -1.71 2.06 -1.51
N ALA A 178 -3.04 2.04 -1.63
CA ALA A 178 -3.74 1.03 -2.42
C ALA A 178 -3.19 0.90 -3.86
N GLY A 179 -3.05 -0.33 -4.32
CA GLY A 179 -2.48 -0.68 -5.62
C GLY A 179 -1.68 -1.97 -5.55
N LYS A 180 -0.99 -2.29 -6.65
CA LYS A 180 -0.10 -3.45 -6.73
C LYS A 180 1.34 -2.99 -6.72
N TRP A 181 2.08 -3.40 -5.71
CA TRP A 181 3.47 -3.00 -5.50
C TRP A 181 4.40 -4.15 -5.81
N SER A 182 5.48 -3.86 -6.52
CA SER A 182 6.59 -4.79 -6.73
C SER A 182 7.92 -4.21 -6.26
N ALA A 183 8.77 -5.08 -5.71
CA ALA A 183 10.14 -4.77 -5.33
C ALA A 183 11.01 -6.03 -5.39
N GLN A 184 12.32 -5.88 -5.59
CA GLN A 184 13.27 -6.99 -5.55
C GLN A 184 14.45 -6.63 -4.65
N LEU A 185 14.71 -7.41 -3.61
CA LEU A 185 15.91 -7.27 -2.79
C LEU A 185 16.94 -8.30 -3.23
N THR A 186 18.17 -7.86 -3.50
CA THR A 186 19.31 -8.75 -3.75
C THR A 186 20.44 -8.47 -2.76
N LEU A 187 20.85 -9.52 -2.04
CA LEU A 187 21.97 -9.50 -1.11
C LEU A 187 23.05 -10.50 -1.55
N GLU A 188 24.30 -10.08 -1.48
CA GLU A 188 25.47 -10.90 -1.78
C GLU A 188 26.20 -11.27 -0.49
N MET A 189 26.71 -12.49 -0.41
CA MET A 189 27.33 -13.01 0.79
C MET A 189 28.81 -13.38 0.59
N PRO A 190 29.74 -12.41 0.66
CA PRO A 190 31.17 -12.71 0.68
C PRO A 190 31.61 -13.37 2.00
N ALA A 191 32.66 -14.18 1.91
CA ALA A 191 33.30 -14.81 3.07
C ALA A 191 34.09 -13.80 3.92
N GLN A 192 34.68 -12.80 3.26
CA GLN A 192 35.63 -11.85 3.83
C GLN A 192 35.46 -10.49 3.14
N ALA A 193 35.83 -9.41 3.83
CA ALA A 193 35.68 -8.05 3.31
C ALA A 193 36.44 -7.88 1.98
N GLY A 194 35.74 -7.41 0.94
CA GLY A 194 36.30 -7.23 -0.42
C GLY A 194 36.58 -8.52 -1.18
N GLY A 195 36.22 -9.69 -0.63
CA GLY A 195 36.32 -10.98 -1.30
C GLY A 195 35.16 -11.23 -2.26
N PRO A 196 35.23 -12.32 -3.07
CA PRO A 196 34.13 -12.72 -3.92
C PRO A 196 32.92 -13.17 -3.09
N SER A 197 31.73 -12.96 -3.64
CA SER A 197 30.49 -13.48 -3.06
C SER A 197 30.45 -15.02 -3.15
N LEU A 198 30.06 -15.68 -2.05
CA LEU A 198 29.85 -17.13 -2.00
C LEU A 198 28.43 -17.53 -2.42
N ALA A 199 27.46 -16.64 -2.22
CA ALA A 199 26.05 -16.86 -2.52
C ALA A 199 25.32 -15.54 -2.77
N THR A 200 24.21 -15.61 -3.50
CA THR A 200 23.31 -14.49 -3.73
C THR A 200 21.91 -14.86 -3.25
N TYR A 201 21.29 -13.98 -2.48
CA TYR A 201 19.95 -14.14 -1.96
C TYR A 201 19.03 -13.10 -2.58
N THR A 202 17.97 -13.56 -3.24
CA THR A 202 17.01 -12.67 -3.92
C THR A 202 15.61 -12.88 -3.35
N PHE A 203 14.94 -11.78 -3.01
CA PHE A 203 13.55 -11.75 -2.58
C PHE A 203 12.74 -10.92 -3.57
N ASN A 204 11.76 -11.52 -4.22
CA ASN A 204 10.74 -10.78 -4.95
C ASN A 204 9.56 -10.51 -4.01
N LEU A 205 9.12 -9.26 -3.96
CA LEU A 205 7.98 -8.83 -3.15
C LEU A 205 6.87 -8.38 -4.09
N ASP A 206 5.72 -9.04 -4.02
CA ASP A 206 4.53 -8.69 -4.80
C ASP A 206 3.35 -8.49 -3.83
N PHE A 207 2.97 -7.23 -3.64
CA PHE A 207 1.93 -6.86 -2.68
C PHE A 207 0.68 -6.34 -3.40
N THR A 208 -0.48 -6.87 -3.03
CA THR A 208 -1.78 -6.31 -3.40
C THR A 208 -2.38 -5.58 -2.21
N ILE A 209 -2.51 -4.26 -2.30
CA ILE A 209 -2.97 -3.42 -1.19
C ILE A 209 -4.30 -2.78 -1.57
N THR A 210 -5.28 -2.88 -0.68
CA THR A 210 -6.59 -2.23 -0.82
C THR A 210 -6.82 -1.19 0.29
N ASP A 211 -7.75 -0.27 0.07
CA ASP A 211 -8.16 0.75 1.04
C ASP A 211 -9.67 1.01 0.90
N HIS A 212 -10.47 0.02 1.33
CA HIS A 212 -11.92 0.06 1.17
C HIS A 212 -12.58 1.21 1.96
N ASP A 213 -11.99 1.60 3.08
CA ASP A 213 -12.50 2.68 3.94
C ASP A 213 -12.25 4.08 3.35
N ALA A 214 -11.32 4.22 2.42
CA ALA A 214 -10.98 5.49 1.78
C ALA A 214 -11.66 5.73 0.42
N VAL A 215 -12.46 4.78 -0.09
CA VAL A 215 -13.21 4.92 -1.36
C VAL A 215 -14.03 6.21 -1.34
N ALA A 216 -13.82 7.08 -2.33
CA ALA A 216 -14.38 8.42 -2.29
C ALA A 216 -14.57 9.07 -3.67
N ILE A 217 -15.55 9.98 -3.72
CA ILE A 217 -15.65 11.03 -4.74
C ILE A 217 -14.94 12.26 -4.18
N TYR A 218 -13.91 12.73 -4.88
CA TYR A 218 -13.12 13.87 -4.46
C TYR A 218 -13.32 15.08 -5.38
N PHE A 219 -13.59 16.23 -4.77
CA PHE A 219 -13.73 17.52 -5.45
C PHE A 219 -12.54 18.41 -5.07
N PRO A 220 -11.48 18.53 -5.89
CA PRO A 220 -10.22 19.19 -5.51
C PRO A 220 -10.33 20.67 -5.10
N LEU A 221 -11.38 21.36 -5.52
CA LEU A 221 -11.65 22.75 -5.14
C LEU A 221 -12.49 22.89 -3.86
N PHE A 222 -12.99 21.77 -3.32
CA PHE A 222 -13.97 21.70 -2.23
C PHE A 222 -13.61 20.61 -1.20
N ASN A 223 -12.35 20.59 -0.74
CA ASN A 223 -11.80 19.48 0.06
C ASN A 223 -12.52 19.19 1.39
N HIS A 224 -13.28 20.15 1.93
CA HIS A 224 -13.93 20.05 3.25
C HIS A 224 -15.37 20.57 3.28
N VAL A 225 -15.96 20.88 2.12
CA VAL A 225 -17.30 21.47 2.03
C VAL A 225 -18.07 20.86 0.87
N THR A 226 -19.39 20.84 0.98
CA THR A 226 -20.25 20.48 -0.14
C THR A 226 -20.06 21.49 -1.29
N PRO A 227 -19.77 21.05 -2.53
CA PRO A 227 -19.59 21.96 -3.65
C PRO A 227 -20.83 22.82 -3.92
N HIS A 228 -20.64 24.12 -4.08
CA HIS A 228 -21.65 25.04 -4.59
C HIS A 228 -21.23 25.53 -5.98
N VAL A 229 -21.96 25.10 -7.00
CA VAL A 229 -21.62 25.35 -8.40
C VAL A 229 -22.71 26.21 -9.04
N GLY A 230 -22.33 27.34 -9.63
CA GLY A 230 -23.25 28.15 -10.42
C GLY A 230 -23.48 27.52 -11.80
N LEU A 231 -24.70 27.57 -12.33
CA LEU A 231 -24.97 27.17 -13.73
C LEU A 231 -24.35 28.14 -14.76
N ASN A 232 -23.72 29.23 -14.30
CA ASN A 232 -23.08 30.26 -15.12
C ASN A 232 -23.97 30.76 -16.26
N LEU A 233 -25.22 31.08 -15.92
CA LEU A 233 -26.21 31.58 -16.87
C LEU A 233 -25.75 32.91 -17.46
N ARG A 234 -25.85 33.04 -18.78
CA ARG A 234 -25.55 34.24 -19.55
C ARG A 234 -26.77 34.64 -20.35
N TYR A 235 -27.09 35.93 -20.30
CA TYR A 235 -28.16 36.53 -21.06
C TYR A 235 -27.65 36.98 -22.44
N ASP A 236 -28.35 36.58 -23.50
CA ASP A 236 -28.19 37.09 -24.85
C ASP A 236 -29.23 38.20 -25.11
N PRO A 237 -28.83 39.48 -25.19
CA PRO A 237 -29.76 40.59 -25.36
C PRO A 237 -30.41 40.63 -26.76
N ILE A 238 -29.80 40.02 -27.77
CA ILE A 238 -30.30 40.02 -29.15
C ILE A 238 -31.37 38.94 -29.28
N ALA A 239 -31.04 37.71 -28.88
CA ALA A 239 -31.97 36.59 -28.94
C ALA A 239 -33.01 36.61 -27.81
N LYS A 240 -32.79 37.40 -26.75
CA LYS A 240 -33.59 37.45 -25.51
C LYS A 240 -33.67 36.08 -24.81
N MET A 241 -32.57 35.34 -24.86
CA MET A 241 -32.45 33.99 -24.30
C MET A 241 -31.48 33.99 -23.12
N ILE A 242 -31.66 33.07 -22.19
CA ILE A 242 -30.73 32.77 -21.10
C ILE A 242 -30.34 31.29 -21.16
N GLY A 243 -29.07 30.98 -20.96
CA GLY A 243 -28.55 29.62 -20.90
C GLY A 243 -27.14 29.64 -20.30
N GLY A 244 -26.59 28.47 -20.00
CA GLY A 244 -25.32 28.42 -19.26
C GLY A 244 -24.60 27.10 -19.38
N ARG A 245 -23.31 27.15 -19.10
CA ARG A 245 -22.45 25.97 -19.01
C ARG A 245 -21.43 26.21 -17.89
N ASN A 246 -21.26 25.21 -17.04
CA ASN A 246 -20.18 25.21 -16.06
C ASN A 246 -19.62 23.80 -15.86
N GLU A 247 -18.43 23.72 -15.26
CA GLU A 247 -17.73 22.48 -14.99
C GLU A 247 -17.36 22.39 -13.50
N LEU A 248 -17.38 21.18 -12.96
CA LEU A 248 -16.94 20.84 -11.62
C LEU A 248 -15.88 19.76 -11.70
N ASP A 249 -14.65 20.10 -11.32
CA ASP A 249 -13.56 19.15 -11.15
C ASP A 249 -13.96 18.06 -10.13
N MET A 250 -13.90 16.81 -10.58
CA MET A 250 -14.19 15.63 -9.77
C MET A 250 -13.15 14.53 -10.08
N CYS A 251 -12.85 13.71 -9.07
CA CYS A 251 -11.97 12.56 -9.20
C CYS A 251 -12.54 11.38 -8.42
N LEU A 252 -12.46 10.17 -8.97
CA LEU A 252 -12.94 8.95 -8.32
C LEU A 252 -11.76 8.16 -7.78
N TYR A 253 -11.80 7.84 -6.49
CA TYR A 253 -10.84 6.96 -5.84
C TYR A 253 -11.53 5.66 -5.45
N ASP A 254 -11.00 4.54 -5.94
CA ASP A 254 -11.62 3.21 -5.86
C ASP A 254 -11.09 2.34 -4.73
N GLY A 255 -10.10 2.81 -3.97
CA GLY A 255 -9.44 2.02 -2.92
C GLY A 255 -8.63 0.83 -3.44
N GLN A 256 -8.36 0.73 -4.75
CA GLN A 256 -7.68 -0.42 -5.38
C GLN A 256 -6.53 0.02 -6.30
N GLY A 257 -6.00 1.24 -6.10
CA GLY A 257 -4.97 1.79 -6.98
C GLY A 257 -5.51 2.16 -8.37
N SER A 258 -6.81 2.47 -8.46
CA SER A 258 -7.54 2.76 -9.69
C SER A 258 -7.51 1.57 -10.68
N GLN A 259 -7.44 0.34 -10.15
CA GLN A 259 -7.42 -0.91 -10.93
C GLN A 259 -8.79 -1.62 -10.97
N ALA A 260 -9.85 -1.02 -10.43
CA ALA A 260 -11.20 -1.59 -10.50
C ALA A 260 -11.61 -1.89 -11.95
N ALA A 261 -12.30 -3.01 -12.19
CA ALA A 261 -12.76 -3.38 -13.53
C ALA A 261 -13.78 -2.36 -14.12
N TYR A 262 -14.56 -1.72 -13.25
CA TYR A 262 -15.45 -0.63 -13.58
C TYR A 262 -15.71 0.24 -12.35
N LEU A 263 -16.22 1.46 -12.55
CA LEU A 263 -16.80 2.30 -11.50
C LEU A 263 -18.22 2.68 -11.89
N GLY A 264 -19.19 2.44 -11.00
CA GLY A 264 -20.57 2.89 -11.20
C GLY A 264 -20.74 4.30 -10.67
N VAL A 265 -21.25 5.22 -11.49
CA VAL A 265 -21.56 6.59 -11.08
C VAL A 265 -23.05 6.84 -11.29
N THR A 266 -23.72 7.33 -10.24
CA THR A 266 -25.12 7.76 -10.31
C THR A 266 -25.23 9.20 -9.85
N VAL A 267 -25.97 10.02 -10.58
CA VAL A 267 -26.33 11.38 -10.15
C VAL A 267 -27.83 11.48 -10.01
N ARG A 268 -28.29 11.98 -8.86
CA ARG A 268 -29.70 12.13 -8.52
C ARG A 268 -30.03 13.60 -8.28
N ASP A 269 -31.14 14.06 -8.84
CA ASP A 269 -31.77 15.28 -8.36
C ASP A 269 -32.31 15.03 -6.93
N SER A 270 -31.83 15.82 -5.98
CA SER A 270 -32.19 15.74 -4.56
C SER A 270 -32.85 17.03 -4.06
N SER A 271 -33.33 17.88 -4.97
CA SER A 271 -34.04 19.13 -4.64
C SER A 271 -35.40 18.92 -3.97
N GLY A 272 -35.89 17.67 -3.91
CA GLY A 272 -37.20 17.31 -3.35
C GLY A 272 -38.38 17.71 -4.24
N ARG A 273 -38.13 18.19 -5.46
CA ARG A 273 -39.15 18.57 -6.44
C ARG A 273 -38.96 17.78 -7.73
N ALA A 274 -40.07 17.50 -8.43
CA ALA A 274 -40.03 16.72 -9.66
C ALA A 274 -39.28 17.50 -10.77
N PRO A 275 -38.17 16.99 -11.31
CA PRO A 275 -37.42 17.70 -12.32
C PRO A 275 -38.16 17.75 -13.66
N GLY A 276 -37.70 18.63 -14.54
CA GLY A 276 -38.19 18.73 -15.92
C GLY A 276 -37.65 17.64 -16.84
N GLY A 277 -37.89 17.80 -18.13
CA GLY A 277 -37.62 16.78 -19.15
C GLY A 277 -36.13 16.41 -19.30
N SER A 278 -35.21 17.28 -18.86
CA SER A 278 -33.77 16.98 -18.85
C SER A 278 -33.35 16.05 -17.71
N GLY A 279 -34.24 15.81 -16.74
CA GLY A 279 -33.98 14.99 -15.55
C GLY A 279 -33.40 15.76 -14.37
N TYR A 280 -32.93 16.99 -14.53
CA TYR A 280 -32.43 17.82 -13.42
C TYR A 280 -32.94 19.24 -13.50
N SER A 281 -33.26 19.82 -12.35
CA SER A 281 -33.80 21.18 -12.30
C SER A 281 -33.28 21.99 -11.10
N ALA A 282 -33.08 23.28 -11.33
CA ALA A 282 -32.98 24.28 -10.28
C ALA A 282 -34.29 25.05 -10.19
N TRP A 283 -34.72 25.36 -8.98
CA TRP A 283 -36.00 25.98 -8.69
C TRP A 283 -35.81 27.37 -8.11
N HIS A 284 -36.76 28.26 -8.38
CA HIS A 284 -36.75 29.59 -7.80
C HIS A 284 -36.83 29.51 -6.26
N VAL A 285 -35.98 30.26 -5.56
CA VAL A 285 -35.84 30.20 -4.09
C VAL A 285 -37.12 30.58 -3.35
N ASP A 286 -37.92 31.50 -3.90
CA ASP A 286 -39.21 31.93 -3.33
C ASP A 286 -40.33 30.88 -3.45
N GLY A 287 -40.04 29.67 -3.96
CA GLY A 287 -41.03 28.61 -4.17
C GLY A 287 -41.71 28.66 -5.54
N GLY A 288 -42.57 27.67 -5.79
CA GLY A 288 -43.18 27.46 -7.10
C GLY A 288 -43.07 26.02 -7.62
N ASN A 289 -43.98 25.63 -8.51
CA ASN A 289 -43.96 24.31 -9.16
C ASN A 289 -44.23 24.37 -10.67
N ASP A 290 -44.27 25.57 -11.25
CA ASP A 290 -44.46 25.76 -12.69
C ASP A 290 -43.14 25.95 -13.44
N ASP A 291 -43.21 25.87 -14.77
CA ASP A 291 -42.06 25.98 -15.67
C ASP A 291 -41.39 27.36 -15.62
N SER A 292 -42.10 28.42 -15.21
CA SER A 292 -41.52 29.76 -15.12
C SER A 292 -40.56 29.92 -13.94
N GLN A 293 -40.69 29.05 -12.95
CA GLN A 293 -39.89 29.01 -11.72
C GLN A 293 -38.91 27.84 -11.71
N ARG A 294 -38.72 27.16 -12.86
CA ARG A 294 -37.83 26.02 -13.03
C ARG A 294 -36.77 26.29 -14.11
N LEU A 295 -35.53 25.93 -13.85
CA LEU A 295 -34.45 25.92 -14.83
C LEU A 295 -33.92 24.50 -14.98
N ASP A 296 -34.18 23.91 -16.15
CA ASP A 296 -33.76 22.56 -16.48
C ASP A 296 -32.33 22.55 -17.00
N TYR A 297 -31.55 21.55 -16.59
CA TYR A 297 -30.18 21.36 -17.07
C TYR A 297 -29.86 19.88 -17.24
N THR A 298 -28.80 19.59 -17.98
CA THR A 298 -28.23 18.24 -18.13
C THR A 298 -26.90 18.14 -17.40
N VAL A 299 -26.57 16.93 -16.95
CA VAL A 299 -25.29 16.60 -16.35
C VAL A 299 -24.58 15.59 -17.23
N THR A 300 -23.33 15.88 -17.58
CA THR A 300 -22.46 15.00 -18.37
C THR A 300 -21.15 14.83 -17.65
N LEU A 301 -20.67 13.60 -17.51
CA LEU A 301 -19.36 13.28 -16.95
C LEU A 301 -18.36 13.08 -18.09
N ASP A 302 -17.13 13.60 -17.97
CA ASP A 302 -16.05 13.25 -18.88
C ASP A 302 -15.25 12.06 -18.33
N HIS A 303 -15.17 10.97 -19.09
CA HIS A 303 -14.30 9.84 -18.76
C HIS A 303 -13.26 9.66 -19.87
N ASN A 304 -12.01 10.06 -19.57
CA ASN A 304 -10.87 9.98 -20.50
C ASN A 304 -11.14 10.68 -21.84
N GLY A 305 -11.80 11.84 -21.83
CA GLY A 305 -12.18 12.62 -23.01
C GLY A 305 -13.49 12.16 -23.66
N THR A 306 -14.17 11.15 -23.09
CA THR A 306 -15.46 10.66 -23.59
C THR A 306 -16.59 11.24 -22.74
N PRO A 307 -17.51 12.03 -23.31
CA PRO A 307 -18.67 12.52 -22.58
C PRO A 307 -19.68 11.40 -22.34
N VAL A 308 -20.06 11.19 -21.09
CA VAL A 308 -21.04 10.22 -20.60
C VAL A 308 -22.25 10.99 -20.03
N PRO A 309 -23.39 11.03 -20.73
CA PRO A 309 -24.60 11.66 -20.22
C PRO A 309 -25.10 10.93 -18.97
N LEU A 310 -25.26 11.64 -17.86
CA LEU A 310 -25.76 11.05 -16.62
C LEU A 310 -27.26 11.29 -16.53
N ARG A 311 -28.07 10.25 -16.73
CA ARG A 311 -29.53 10.35 -16.53
C ARG A 311 -29.87 10.31 -15.05
N ASN A 312 -30.85 11.12 -14.62
CA ASN A 312 -31.20 11.23 -13.22
C ASN A 312 -31.56 9.88 -12.60
N GLY A 313 -30.79 9.47 -11.59
CA GLY A 313 -30.98 8.25 -10.81
C GLY A 313 -30.66 6.95 -11.53
N VAL A 314 -30.08 7.02 -12.73
CA VAL A 314 -29.60 5.87 -13.49
C VAL A 314 -28.09 5.76 -13.30
N GLU A 315 -27.63 4.55 -12.99
CA GLU A 315 -26.21 4.29 -12.89
C GLU A 315 -25.59 4.15 -14.28
N GLU A 316 -24.49 4.86 -14.50
CA GLU A 316 -23.62 4.66 -15.67
C GLU A 316 -22.33 3.97 -15.22
N GLN A 317 -21.92 2.93 -15.96
CA GLN A 317 -20.70 2.16 -15.65
C GLN A 317 -19.52 2.66 -16.49
N LEU A 318 -18.50 3.13 -15.79
CA LEU A 318 -17.24 3.56 -16.38
C LEU A 318 -16.30 2.36 -16.45
N HIS A 319 -15.99 1.90 -17.65
CA HIS A 319 -15.02 0.82 -17.89
C HIS A 319 -13.64 1.38 -18.26
N GLY A 320 -12.63 0.51 -18.36
CA GLY A 320 -11.26 0.90 -18.73
C GLY A 320 -10.62 1.82 -17.68
N ILE A 321 -10.97 1.62 -16.41
CA ILE A 321 -10.39 2.37 -15.30
C ILE A 321 -8.89 2.14 -15.31
N ASP A 322 -8.44 0.88 -15.44
CA ASP A 322 -7.04 0.45 -15.49
C ASP A 322 -6.14 1.19 -16.53
N SER A 323 -6.73 1.78 -17.57
CA SER A 323 -6.03 2.56 -18.61
C SER A 323 -6.39 4.05 -18.62
N ALA A 324 -7.28 4.49 -17.72
CA ALA A 324 -7.66 5.88 -17.57
C ALA A 324 -6.51 6.75 -17.07
N ARG A 325 -6.56 8.04 -17.43
CA ARG A 325 -5.60 9.04 -16.92
C ARG A 325 -5.69 9.11 -15.40
N LEU A 326 -4.54 9.30 -14.77
CA LEU A 326 -4.44 9.44 -13.32
C LEU A 326 -4.12 10.86 -12.91
N ARG A 327 -4.66 11.26 -11.77
CA ARG A 327 -4.28 12.51 -11.08
C ARG A 327 -3.81 12.17 -9.68
N LEU A 328 -2.61 12.65 -9.34
CA LEU A 328 -2.12 12.60 -7.98
C LEU A 328 -2.88 13.62 -7.13
N VAL A 329 -3.46 13.17 -6.03
CA VAL A 329 -4.23 13.98 -5.09
C VAL A 329 -3.87 13.61 -3.65
N LEU A 330 -4.17 14.50 -2.71
CA LEU A 330 -4.18 14.18 -1.28
C LEU A 330 -5.64 14.17 -0.83
N LEU A 331 -6.17 12.98 -0.53
CA LEU A 331 -7.55 12.86 -0.05
C LEU A 331 -7.67 13.37 1.39
N PRO A 332 -8.81 13.97 1.78
CA PRO A 332 -9.07 14.34 3.16
C PRO A 332 -8.91 13.12 4.08
N GLY A 333 -8.13 13.26 5.15
CA GLY A 333 -7.86 12.19 6.11
C GLY A 333 -6.69 11.25 5.74
N MET A 334 -6.11 11.38 4.55
CA MET A 334 -4.91 10.63 4.16
C MET A 334 -3.65 11.47 4.35
N ASN A 335 -2.55 10.81 4.75
CA ASN A 335 -1.23 11.43 4.91
C ASN A 335 -0.29 11.15 3.72
N GLN A 336 -0.66 10.18 2.87
CA GLN A 336 0.07 9.85 1.65
C GLN A 336 -0.74 10.29 0.44
N PRO A 337 -0.10 10.86 -0.60
CA PRO A 337 -0.80 11.17 -1.83
C PRO A 337 -1.18 9.87 -2.56
N VAL A 338 -2.35 9.88 -3.20
CA VAL A 338 -2.91 8.75 -3.94
C VAL A 338 -3.26 9.17 -5.36
N PHE A 339 -3.40 8.19 -6.25
CA PHE A 339 -3.91 8.42 -7.59
C PHE A 339 -5.41 8.12 -7.65
N CYS A 340 -6.14 9.02 -8.30
CA CYS A 340 -7.56 8.88 -8.60
C CYS A 340 -7.80 9.06 -10.11
N VAL A 341 -8.98 8.69 -10.59
CA VAL A 341 -9.41 8.87 -11.98
C VAL A 341 -10.19 10.19 -12.14
N PRO A 342 -9.66 11.19 -12.86
CA PRO A 342 -10.37 12.46 -13.10
C PRO A 342 -11.61 12.22 -13.94
N THR A 343 -12.74 12.76 -13.47
CA THR A 343 -14.06 12.59 -14.09
C THR A 343 -14.91 13.85 -13.94
N PRO A 344 -14.47 15.01 -14.47
CA PRO A 344 -15.17 16.27 -14.24
C PRO A 344 -16.63 16.23 -14.72
N LEU A 345 -17.49 16.93 -14.00
CA LEU A 345 -18.92 17.05 -14.34
C LEU A 345 -19.16 18.37 -15.07
N THR A 346 -19.85 18.28 -16.20
CA THR A 346 -20.39 19.42 -16.94
C THR A 346 -21.87 19.61 -16.62
N PHE A 347 -22.26 20.83 -16.28
CA PHE A 347 -23.64 21.27 -16.17
C PHE A 347 -23.98 22.15 -17.36
N GLU A 348 -25.05 21.81 -18.09
CA GLU A 348 -25.48 22.58 -19.26
C GLU A 348 -26.96 22.92 -19.16
N THR A 349 -27.25 24.22 -19.13
CA THR A 349 -28.61 24.77 -19.15
C THR A 349 -28.93 25.21 -20.58
N PRO A 350 -29.87 24.54 -21.27
CA PRO A 350 -30.31 24.93 -22.60
C PRO A 350 -30.79 26.38 -22.64
N ARG A 351 -30.70 27.00 -23.82
CA ARG A 351 -31.20 28.36 -24.00
C ARG A 351 -32.73 28.39 -23.91
N VAL A 352 -33.26 29.21 -23.00
CA VAL A 352 -34.70 29.44 -22.81
C VAL A 352 -35.03 30.93 -22.91
N PRO A 353 -36.23 31.32 -23.38
CA PRO A 353 -36.62 32.73 -23.43
C PRO A 353 -36.66 33.35 -22.03
N VAL A 354 -36.03 34.51 -21.86
CA VAL A 354 -35.96 35.17 -20.54
C VAL A 354 -37.35 35.56 -20.03
N ALA A 355 -38.28 35.89 -20.92
CA ALA A 355 -39.64 36.28 -20.59
C ALA A 355 -40.48 35.14 -19.99
N GLU A 356 -40.05 33.89 -20.21
CA GLU A 356 -40.71 32.70 -19.64
C GLU A 356 -40.19 32.38 -18.24
N LYS A 357 -39.13 33.05 -17.75
CA LYS A 357 -38.51 32.76 -16.46
C LYS A 357 -38.70 33.91 -15.49
N ARG A 358 -38.98 33.56 -14.22
CA ARG A 358 -39.09 34.53 -13.14
C ARG A 358 -37.70 35.11 -12.81
N ASN A 359 -37.63 36.42 -12.61
CA ASN A 359 -36.41 37.06 -12.14
C ASN A 359 -36.11 36.67 -10.69
N GLY A 360 -34.88 36.24 -10.42
CA GLY A 360 -34.41 35.94 -9.07
C GLY A 360 -33.35 34.86 -9.03
N ARG A 361 -33.15 34.30 -7.84
CA ARG A 361 -32.19 33.22 -7.60
C ARG A 361 -32.87 31.87 -7.76
N TYR A 362 -32.14 30.94 -8.35
CA TYR A 362 -32.53 29.54 -8.49
C TYR A 362 -31.51 28.67 -7.77
N ASP A 363 -31.99 27.63 -7.11
CA ASP A 363 -31.17 26.64 -6.42
C ASP A 363 -31.69 25.22 -6.63
N GLY A 364 -30.80 24.26 -6.48
CA GLY A 364 -31.09 22.84 -6.60
C GLY A 364 -30.03 22.05 -5.84
N ALA A 365 -30.27 20.76 -5.68
CA ALA A 365 -29.36 19.87 -4.99
C ALA A 365 -29.15 18.60 -5.82
N LEU A 366 -27.92 18.15 -5.89
CA LEU A 366 -27.55 16.90 -6.53
C LEU A 366 -26.87 15.98 -5.52
N GLN A 367 -27.22 14.71 -5.59
CA GLN A 367 -26.49 13.66 -4.90
C GLN A 367 -25.68 12.87 -5.94
N VAL A 368 -24.39 12.72 -5.72
CA VAL A 368 -23.49 11.90 -6.54
C VAL A 368 -23.11 10.66 -5.73
N GLU A 369 -23.30 9.49 -6.32
CA GLU A 369 -23.04 8.20 -5.69
C GLU A 369 -21.98 7.45 -6.52
N LEU A 370 -20.98 6.91 -5.83
CA LEU A 370 -19.95 6.04 -6.41
C LEU A 370 -20.19 4.61 -5.92
N ARG A 371 -20.23 3.66 -6.86
CA ARG A 371 -20.24 2.23 -6.59
C ARG A 371 -18.96 1.62 -7.12
N VAL A 372 -18.17 1.05 -6.21
CA VAL A 372 -17.01 0.21 -6.57
C VAL A 372 -17.44 -1.26 -6.68
N PRO A 373 -16.79 -2.07 -7.53
CA PRO A 373 -17.03 -3.50 -7.57
C PRO A 373 -16.73 -4.08 -6.20
N THR A 374 -17.68 -4.84 -5.63
CA THR A 374 -17.38 -5.67 -4.47
C THR A 374 -16.30 -6.66 -4.87
N ALA A 375 -15.17 -6.67 -4.18
CA ALA A 375 -14.17 -7.71 -4.35
C ALA A 375 -14.87 -9.07 -4.27
N THR A 376 -14.76 -9.89 -5.31
CA THR A 376 -15.13 -11.30 -5.18
C THR A 376 -14.26 -11.89 -4.07
N PRO A 377 -14.88 -12.52 -3.05
CA PRO A 377 -14.17 -13.00 -1.87
C PRO A 377 -13.06 -14.02 -2.19
#